data_AF-A0A846XGN8-F1
#
_entry.id   AF-A0A846XGN8-F1
#
_cell.length_a   1.000
_cell.length_b   1.000
_cell.length_c   1.000
_cell.angle_alpha   90.00
_cell.angle_beta   90.00
_cell.angle_gamma   90.00
#
_symmetry.space_group_name_H-M   'P 1'
#
loop_
_entity.id
_entity.type
_entity.pdbx_description
1 polymer ?
#
loop_
_entity_poly.entity_id
_entity_poly.type
_entity_poly.pdbx_seq_one_letter_code
_entity_poly.pdbx_strand_id
1 'polypeptide(L)' 'MRNAGHDFAAPRQHDSAGWSVVAAVLAAGLRYEGYEPCGCSREPKFRPRTRAEVRNRREHAGRHQLPPAEALSARHL' A
#
# COMPACT_ATOMS: atom_id res chain seq x y z
N MET A 1 -14.61 2.62 12.81
CA MET A 1 -13.87 3.47 11.85
C MET A 1 -12.41 3.04 11.86
N ARG A 2 -11.87 2.53 10.74
CA ARG A 2 -10.44 2.18 10.61
C ARG A 2 -9.71 3.39 10.03
N ASN A 3 -8.67 3.87 10.71
CA ASN A 3 -7.80 4.93 10.18
C ASN A 3 -6.81 4.32 9.16
N ALA A 4 -6.54 5.05 8.08
CA ALA A 4 -5.60 4.64 7.04
C ALA A 4 -4.12 4.75 7.47
N GLY A 5 -3.81 5.50 8.54
CA GLY A 5 -2.45 5.66 9.06
C GLY A 5 -1.97 7.11 8.99
N HIS A 6 -0.84 7.39 9.63
CA HIS A 6 -0.30 8.75 9.79
C HIS A 6 0.14 9.39 8.46
N ASP A 7 0.79 8.62 7.59
CA ASP A 7 1.34 9.10 6.32
C ASP A 7 0.32 9.00 5.18
N PHE A 8 -0.97 8.89 5.51
CA PHE A 8 -2.03 8.79 4.52
C PHE A 8 -2.20 10.12 3.77
N ALA A 9 -1.70 10.15 2.53
CA ALA A 9 -1.95 11.23 1.58
C ALA A 9 -3.19 10.88 0.74
N ALA A 10 -4.34 11.46 1.10
CA ALA A 10 -5.60 11.17 0.43
C ALA A 10 -5.58 11.62 -1.06
N PRO A 11 -6.06 10.78 -2.00
CA PRO A 11 -6.34 11.21 -3.36
C PRO A 11 -7.37 12.34 -3.41
N ARG A 12 -7.45 13.06 -4.54
CA ARG A 12 -8.54 14.01 -4.77
C ARG A 12 -9.89 13.31 -4.66
N GLN A 13 -10.93 14.01 -4.23
CA GLN A 13 -12.25 13.40 -4.00
C GLN A 13 -12.82 12.66 -5.23
N HIS A 14 -12.60 13.19 -6.44
CA HIS A 14 -13.07 12.59 -7.70
C HIS A 14 -12.12 11.57 -8.32
N ASP A 15 -10.94 11.33 -7.72
CA ASP A 15 -9.97 10.37 -8.23
C ASP A 15 -10.35 8.94 -7.85
N SER A 16 -11.31 8.38 -8.58
CA SER A 16 -11.79 7.00 -8.38
C SER A 16 -10.67 5.97 -8.54
N ALA A 17 -9.69 6.24 -9.40
CA ALA A 17 -8.54 5.37 -9.60
C ALA A 17 -7.65 5.36 -8.35
N GLY A 18 -7.30 6.53 -7.81
CA GLY A 18 -6.56 6.65 -6.56
C GLY A 18 -7.28 6.00 -5.39
N TRP A 19 -8.59 6.25 -5.22
CA TRP A 19 -9.38 5.62 -4.16
C TRP A 19 -9.46 4.10 -4.28
N SER A 20 -9.50 3.55 -5.50
CA SER A 20 -9.46 2.09 -5.71
C SER A 20 -8.15 1.46 -5.23
N VAL A 21 -7.03 2.18 -5.36
CA VAL A 21 -5.72 1.75 -4.87
C VAL A 21 -5.69 1.77 -3.34
N VAL A 22 -6.19 2.85 -2.73
CA VAL A 22 -6.32 2.93 -1.26
C VAL A 22 -7.15 1.77 -0.73
N ALA A 23 -8.30 1.49 -1.34
CA ALA A 23 -9.14 0.37 -0.95
C ALA A 23 -8.40 -0.97 -1.05
N ALA A 24 -7.62 -1.20 -2.12
CA ALA A 24 -6.83 -2.42 -2.27
C ALA A 24 -5.75 -2.58 -1.18
N VAL A 25 -5.07 -1.49 -0.81
CA VAL A 25 -4.07 -1.48 0.26
C VAL A 25 -4.71 -1.79 1.61
N LEU A 26 -5.80 -1.11 1.95
CA LEU A 26 -6.51 -1.30 3.22
C LEU A 26 -7.14 -2.70 3.32
N ALA A 27 -7.66 -3.23 2.21
CA ALA A 27 -8.20 -4.59 2.15
C ALA A 27 -7.12 -5.66 2.38
N ALA A 28 -5.88 -5.40 1.99
CA ALA A 28 -4.73 -6.25 2.30
C ALA A 28 -4.23 -6.11 3.75
N GLY A 29 -4.92 -5.32 4.59
CA GLY A 29 -4.55 -5.10 5.99
C GLY A 29 -3.40 -4.12 6.19
N LEU A 30 -2.92 -3.47 5.12
CA LEU A 30 -1.85 -2.50 5.20
C LEU A 30 -2.37 -1.13 5.62
N ARG A 31 -1.50 -0.37 6.28
CA ARG A 31 -1.71 1.03 6.62
C ARG A 31 -0.61 1.90 6.02
N TYR A 32 -0.89 3.19 5.88
CA TYR A 32 0.05 4.23 5.53
C TYR A 32 0.76 4.70 6.81
N GLU A 33 1.54 3.79 7.40
CA GLU A 33 2.36 4.01 8.58
C GLU A 33 3.82 3.78 8.16
N GLY A 34 4.58 4.87 8.04
CA GLY A 34 5.99 4.90 7.67
C GLY A 34 6.94 4.96 8.86
N TYR A 35 6.41 4.88 10.09
CA TYR A 35 7.21 4.93 11.31
C TYR A 35 7.28 3.56 11.96
N GLU A 36 8.49 3.08 12.25
CA GLU A 36 8.64 2.13 13.34
C GLU A 36 8.39 2.86 14.67
N PRO A 37 7.62 2.28 15.60
CA PRO A 37 7.32 2.91 16.89
C PRO A 37 8.57 3.31 17.68
N CYS A 38 9.70 2.63 17.44
CA CYS A 38 10.97 2.93 18.11
C CYS A 38 11.68 4.19 17.56
N GLY A 39 11.23 4.75 16.44
CA GLY A 39 11.85 5.93 15.80
C GLY A 39 13.22 5.67 15.16
N CYS A 40 13.69 4.41 15.17
CA CYS A 40 15.04 4.02 14.72
C CYS A 40 15.22 4.08 13.19
N SER A 41 14.10 4.05 12.46
CA SER A 41 14.05 3.87 11.01
C SER A 41 12.93 4.74 10.46
N ARG A 42 13.30 5.64 9.55
CA ARG A 42 12.46 6.72 9.00
C ARG A 42 12.14 6.49 7.53
N GLU A 43 12.09 5.23 7.10
CA GLU A 43 11.81 4.91 5.72
C GLU A 43 10.31 4.77 5.49
N PRO A 44 9.70 5.64 4.67
CA PRO A 44 8.30 5.50 4.31
C PRO A 44 8.10 4.15 3.65
N LYS A 45 7.26 3.30 4.25
CA LYS A 45 6.90 2.02 3.66
C LYS A 45 6.26 2.28 2.30
N PHE A 46 6.75 1.60 1.27
CA PHE A 46 6.21 1.76 -0.07
C PHE A 46 4.71 1.40 -0.06
N ARG A 47 3.90 2.22 -0.73
CA ARG A 47 2.50 1.92 -1.01
C ARG A 47 2.23 2.24 -2.48
N PRO A 48 1.53 1.36 -3.22
CA PRO A 48 1.12 1.64 -4.59
C PRO A 48 0.32 2.93 -4.62
N ARG A 49 0.54 3.74 -5.65
CA ARG A 49 -0.22 4.97 -5.93
C ARG A 49 -1.10 4.81 -7.16
N THR A 50 -0.88 3.77 -7.94
CA THR A 50 -1.58 3.53 -9.21
C THR A 50 -2.14 2.12 -9.32
N ARG A 51 -3.19 1.95 -10.14
CA ARG A 51 -3.76 0.64 -10.45
C ARG A 51 -2.77 -0.29 -11.17
N ALA A 52 -1.86 0.28 -11.96
CA ALA A 52 -0.82 -0.47 -12.65
C ALA A 52 0.15 -1.12 -11.65
N GLU A 53 0.59 -0.38 -10.63
CA GLU A 53 1.43 -0.92 -9.56
C GLU A 53 0.72 -2.01 -8.74
N VAL A 54 -0.57 -1.83 -8.43
CA VAL A 54 -1.38 -2.85 -7.74
C VAL A 54 -1.46 -4.13 -8.58
N ARG A 55 -1.72 -4.00 -9.89
CA ARG A 55 -1.82 -5.15 -10.79
C ARG A 55 -0.48 -5.89 -10.87
N ASN A 56 0.61 -5.19 -11.17
CA ASN A 56 1.94 -5.77 -11.27
C ASN A 56 2.34 -6.51 -9.97
N ARG A 57 2.02 -5.94 -8.80
CA ARG A 57 2.27 -6.57 -7.50
C ARG A 57 1.42 -7.81 -7.25
N ARG A 58 0.16 -7.81 -7.64
CA ARG A 58 -0.71 -9.00 -7.54
C ARG A 58 -0.24 -10.11 -8.47
N GLU A 59 0.21 -9.76 -9.68
CA GLU A 59 0.80 -10.72 -10.60
C GLU A 59 2.09 -11.32 -10.02
N HIS A 60 2.97 -10.49 -9.46
CA HIS A 60 4.16 -10.96 -8.75
C HIS A 60 3.78 -11.88 -7.57
N ALA A 61 2.80 -11.48 -6.75
CA ALA A 61 2.30 -12.29 -5.64
C ALA A 61 1.81 -13.67 -6.11
N GLY A 62 1.03 -13.71 -7.21
CA GLY A 62 0.55 -14.97 -7.79
C GLY A 62 1.67 -15.85 -8.33
N ARG A 63 2.67 -15.27 -8.99
CA ARG A 63 3.84 -16.00 -9.52
C ARG A 63 4.71 -16.59 -8.42
N HIS A 64 4.89 -15.86 -7.33
CA HIS A 64 5.80 -16.23 -6.23
C HIS A 64 5.08 -16.79 -5.00
N GLN A 65 3.76 -17.01 -5.08
CA GLN A 65 2.91 -17.49 -3.98
C GLN A 65 3.04 -16.63 -2.70
N LEU A 66 3.29 -15.33 -2.87
CA LEU A 66 3.44 -14.40 -1.75
C LEU A 66 2.09 -13.92 -1.23
N PRO A 67 1.97 -13.62 0.08
CA PRO A 67 0.82 -12.92 0.62
C PRO A 67 0.61 -11.56 -0.07
N PRO A 68 -0.64 -11.15 -0.36
CA PRO A 68 -0.90 -9.85 -1.01
C PRO A 68 -0.32 -8.65 -0.26
N ALA A 69 -0.31 -8.69 1.07
CA ALA A 69 0.25 -7.62 1.91
C ALA A 69 1.77 -7.46 1.69
N GLU A 70 2.48 -8.57 1.48
CA GLU A 70 3.93 -8.56 1.26
C GLU A 70 4.24 -7.93 -0.10
N ALA A 71 3.63 -8.45 -1.17
CA ALA A 71 3.83 -7.90 -2.51
C ALA A 71 3.36 -6.44 -2.63
N LEU A 72 2.26 -6.06 -1.96
CA LEU A 72 1.76 -4.67 -1.97
C LEU A 72 2.65 -3.70 -1.20
N SER A 73 3.47 -4.18 -0.26
CA SER A 73 4.39 -3.35 0.50
C SER A 73 5.83 -3.34 -0.03
N ALA A 74 6.15 -4.25 -0.96
CA ALA A 74 7.45 -4.35 -1.60
C ALA A 74 7.79 -3.08 -2.41
N ARG A 75 8.92 -2.46 -2.05
CA ARG A 75 9.47 -1.29 -2.76
C ARG A 75 10.07 -1.69 -4.12
N HIS A 76 10.70 -2.85 -4.18
CA HIS A 76 11.32 -3.42 -5.38
C HIS A 76 10.74 -4.82 -5.64
N LEU A 77 10.47 -5.13 -6.91
CA LEU A 77 9.98 -6.41 -7.41
C LEU A 77 10.84 -6.87 -8.58
#